data_AF-A0A7C1EXT1-F1
#
_entry.id   AF-A0A7C1EXT1-F1
#
_cell.length_a   1.000
_cell.length_b   1.000
_cell.length_c   1.000
_cell.angle_alpha   90.00
_cell.angle_beta   90.00
_cell.angle_gamma   90.00
#
_symmetry.space_group_name_H-M   'P 1'
#
loop_
_entity.id
_entity.type
_entity.pdbx_description
1 polymer ?
#
loop_
_entity_poly.entity_id
_entity_poly.type
_entity_poly.pdbx_seq_one_letter_code
_entity_poly.pdbx_strand_id
1 'polypeptide(L)'
;MTDYAAKFVGRWVGQTMGWNSPAHVWEITAHNAVNLTIITRWEDGREVGRFSAQAASTEPAFIVKMPRRVFKAILVDPQHFLIPEWDTNDTRNYEGPDYDVVFSRPGLAELTARAVWHKYRAKFS
;
A
#
# COMPACT_ATOMS: atom_id res chain seq x y z
N MET A 1 -4.30 23.31 -5.13
CA MET A 1 -4.27 22.06 -4.34
C MET A 1 -3.45 21.06 -5.10
N THR A 2 -2.44 20.44 -4.48
CA THR A 2 -1.64 19.39 -5.13
C THR A 2 -2.49 18.13 -5.24
N ASP A 3 -2.61 17.58 -6.45
CA ASP A 3 -3.31 16.31 -6.67
C ASP A 3 -2.40 15.15 -6.28
N TYR A 4 -2.51 14.73 -5.01
CA TYR A 4 -1.78 13.57 -4.51
C TYR A 4 -2.38 12.24 -4.99
N ALA A 5 -3.68 12.19 -5.30
CA ALA A 5 -4.34 10.98 -5.80
C ALA A 5 -3.67 10.47 -7.08
N ALA A 6 -3.36 11.37 -8.01
CA ALA A 6 -2.68 11.05 -9.26
C ALA A 6 -1.33 10.31 -9.08
N LYS A 7 -0.61 10.54 -7.97
CA LYS A 7 0.70 9.90 -7.71
C LYS A 7 0.60 8.40 -7.45
N PHE A 8 -0.56 7.95 -6.98
CA PHE A 8 -0.80 6.56 -6.63
C PHE A 8 -1.45 5.77 -7.77
N VAL A 9 -1.90 6.43 -8.84
CA VAL A 9 -2.60 5.75 -9.95
C VAL A 9 -1.70 4.70 -10.61
N GLY A 10 -2.30 3.58 -10.99
CA GLY A 10 -1.67 2.47 -11.70
C GLY A 10 -1.47 1.22 -10.83
N ARG A 11 -0.66 0.30 -11.34
CA ARG A 11 -0.37 -0.98 -10.71
C ARG A 11 0.79 -0.86 -9.71
N TRP A 12 0.67 -1.60 -8.61
CA TRP A 12 1.65 -1.73 -7.53
C TRP A 12 1.72 -3.16 -7.01
N VAL A 13 2.90 -3.58 -6.56
CA VAL A 13 3.17 -4.90 -5.98
C VAL A 13 3.60 -4.72 -4.52
N GLY A 14 2.81 -5.26 -3.60
CA GLY A 14 2.95 -5.13 -2.16
C GLY A 14 3.69 -6.29 -1.54
N GLN A 15 4.88 -6.03 -1.00
CA GLN A 15 5.69 -6.99 -0.26
C GLN A 15 5.53 -6.79 1.24
N THR A 16 5.19 -7.85 1.97
CA THR A 16 5.17 -7.84 3.45
C THR A 16 6.59 -7.85 4.00
N MET A 17 6.87 -6.95 4.95
CA MET A 17 8.19 -6.85 5.60
C MET A 17 8.23 -7.70 6.86
N GLY A 18 9.25 -8.56 6.97
CA GLY A 18 9.43 -9.43 8.15
C GLY A 18 8.62 -10.73 8.12
N TRP A 19 7.88 -11.00 7.04
CA TRP A 19 7.14 -12.25 6.84
C TRP A 19 7.15 -12.65 5.35
N ASN A 20 7.06 -13.95 5.07
CA ASN A 20 6.94 -14.45 3.71
C ASN A 20 5.47 -14.77 3.39
N SER A 21 4.83 -13.90 2.60
CA SER A 21 3.47 -14.05 2.09
C SER A 21 3.45 -13.78 0.59
N PRO A 22 2.46 -14.31 -0.16
CA PRO A 22 2.24 -13.91 -1.55
C PRO A 22 2.07 -12.39 -1.65
N ALA A 23 2.61 -11.77 -2.70
CA ALA A 23 2.48 -10.33 -2.82
C ALA A 23 1.04 -9.91 -3.14
N HIS A 24 0.68 -8.71 -2.69
CA HIS A 24 -0.59 -8.09 -3.04
C HIS A 24 -0.41 -7.21 -4.26
N VAL A 25 -1.14 -7.47 -5.33
CA VAL A 25 -1.18 -6.58 -6.49
C VAL A 25 -2.34 -5.61 -6.32
N TRP A 26 -2.02 -4.31 -6.28
CA TRP A 26 -3.02 -3.25 -6.22
C TRP A 26 -3.08 -2.50 -7.53
N GLU A 27 -4.29 -2.39 -8.08
CA GLU A 27 -4.60 -1.49 -9.18
C GLU A 27 -5.39 -0.31 -8.63
N ILE A 28 -4.78 0.88 -8.68
CA ILE A 28 -5.34 2.10 -8.11
C ILE A 28 -5.80 3.02 -9.22
N THR A 29 -7.04 3.46 -9.13
CA THR A 29 -7.66 4.44 -10.04
C THR A 29 -8.09 5.67 -9.25
N ALA A 30 -7.78 6.87 -9.76
CA ALA A 30 -8.28 8.12 -9.22
C ALA A 30 -9.52 8.56 -9.99
N HIS A 31 -10.59 8.92 -9.26
CA HIS A 31 -11.81 9.49 -9.84
C HIS A 31 -11.77 11.01 -9.86
N ASN A 32 -11.04 11.59 -8.92
CA ASN A 32 -10.73 13.01 -8.81
C ASN A 32 -9.49 13.17 -7.92
N ALA A 33 -9.13 14.41 -7.56
CA ALA A 33 -7.95 14.71 -6.75
C ALA A 33 -7.95 14.12 -5.32
N VAL A 34 -9.09 13.57 -4.87
CA VAL A 34 -9.27 13.03 -3.51
C VAL A 34 -9.64 11.54 -3.54
N ASN A 35 -10.59 11.13 -4.37
CA ASN A 35 -11.18 9.80 -4.29
C ASN A 35 -10.42 8.78 -5.14
N LEU A 36 -10.04 7.67 -4.51
CA LEU A 36 -9.34 6.54 -5.10
C LEU A 36 -10.18 5.26 -4.98
N THR A 37 -10.12 4.41 -6.00
CA THR A 37 -10.55 3.00 -5.91
C THR A 37 -9.33 2.11 -6.07
N ILE A 38 -9.26 1.09 -5.22
CA ILE A 38 -8.17 0.10 -5.20
C ILE A 38 -8.81 -1.26 -5.45
N ILE A 39 -8.36 -1.96 -6.48
CA ILE A 39 -8.66 -3.37 -6.69
C ILE A 39 -7.45 -4.16 -6.21
N THR A 40 -7.65 -5.07 -5.26
CA THR A 40 -6.58 -5.90 -4.71
C THR A 40 -6.70 -7.32 -5.24
N ARG A 41 -5.58 -7.88 -5.64
CA ARG A 41 -5.44 -9.25 -6.14
C ARG A 41 -4.22 -9.91 -5.51
N TRP A 42 -4.24 -11.23 -5.39
CA TRP A 42 -3.00 -11.97 -5.19
C TRP A 42 -2.19 -12.01 -6.48
N GLU A 43 -0.89 -12.30 -6.39
CA GLU A 43 -0.02 -12.47 -7.58
C GLU A 43 -0.52 -13.54 -8.56
N ASP A 44 -1.28 -14.53 -8.08
CA ASP A 44 -1.95 -15.55 -8.91
C ASP A 44 -3.14 -15.01 -9.73
N GLY A 45 -3.44 -13.72 -9.61
CA GLY A 45 -4.52 -13.02 -10.31
C GLY A 45 -5.88 -13.13 -9.63
N ARG A 46 -6.01 -13.87 -8.53
CA ARG A 46 -7.26 -13.99 -7.79
C ARG A 46 -7.62 -12.66 -7.15
N GLU A 47 -8.79 -12.13 -7.51
CA GLU A 47 -9.32 -10.93 -6.88
C GLU A 47 -9.67 -11.21 -5.42
N VAL A 48 -9.15 -10.37 -4.53
CA VAL A 48 -9.37 -10.46 -3.09
C VAL A 48 -10.46 -9.49 -2.67
N GLY A 49 -10.54 -8.34 -3.33
CA GLY A 49 -11.59 -7.35 -3.05
C GLY A 49 -11.33 -5.98 -3.65
N ARG A 50 -12.19 -5.04 -3.25
CA ARG A 50 -12.15 -3.64 -3.67
C ARG A 50 -12.21 -2.74 -2.44
N PHE A 51 -11.34 -1.74 -2.40
CA PHE A 51 -11.33 -0.70 -1.38
C PHE A 51 -11.60 0.68 -1.96
N SER A 52 -12.24 1.53 -1.17
CA SER A 52 -12.30 2.97 -1.40
C SER A 52 -11.27 3.66 -0.51
N ALA A 53 -10.56 4.63 -1.07
CA ALA A 53 -9.54 5.38 -0.35
C ALA A 53 -9.63 6.88 -0.67
N GLN A 54 -9.05 7.70 0.21
CA GLN A 54 -9.04 9.15 0.08
C GLN A 54 -7.62 9.68 0.18
N ALA A 55 -7.13 10.36 -0.87
CA ALA A 55 -5.86 11.07 -0.82
C ALA A 55 -5.89 12.17 0.26
N ALA A 56 -4.80 12.29 1.00
CA ALA A 56 -4.61 13.33 1.99
C ALA A 56 -4.45 14.69 1.30
N SER A 57 -4.89 15.77 1.94
CA SER A 57 -4.83 17.12 1.35
C SER A 57 -3.49 17.83 1.56
N THR A 58 -2.67 17.36 2.52
CA THR A 58 -1.48 18.07 3.00
C THR A 58 -0.17 17.33 2.75
N GLU A 59 -0.21 16.07 2.33
CA GLU A 59 0.97 15.22 2.17
C GLU A 59 0.71 14.13 1.12
N PRO A 60 1.76 13.55 0.50
CA PRO A 60 1.60 12.50 -0.49
C PRO A 60 1.24 11.17 0.19
N ALA A 61 0.00 11.07 0.66
CA ALA A 61 -0.55 9.90 1.33
C ALA A 61 -2.01 9.68 0.91
N PHE A 62 -2.53 8.49 1.19
CA PHE A 62 -3.97 8.24 1.16
C PHE A 62 -4.40 7.40 2.36
N ILE A 63 -5.69 7.49 2.69
CA ILE A 63 -6.32 6.79 3.80
C ILE A 63 -7.25 5.71 3.27
N VAL A 64 -7.06 4.49 3.73
CA VAL A 64 -7.99 3.36 3.54
C VAL A 64 -8.75 3.15 4.85
N LYS A 65 -10.08 3.25 4.80
CA LYS A 65 -10.94 2.97 5.96
C LYS A 65 -11.53 1.58 5.82
N MET A 66 -11.19 0.69 6.74
CA MET A 66 -11.81 -0.62 6.89
C MET A 66 -12.77 -0.62 8.08
N PRO A 67 -13.69 -1.59 8.20
CA PRO A 67 -14.69 -1.62 9.27
C PRO A 67 -14.13 -1.48 10.70
N ARG A 68 -12.88 -1.90 10.94
CA ARG A 68 -12.26 -1.89 12.27
C ARG A 68 -10.95 -1.09 12.37
N ARG A 69 -10.36 -0.68 11.24
CA ARG A 69 -9.03 -0.06 11.22
C ARG A 69 -8.95 1.03 10.14
N VAL A 70 -8.10 2.01 10.38
CA VAL A 70 -7.79 3.07 9.42
C VAL A 70 -6.31 2.98 9.12
N PHE A 71 -6.00 2.81 7.83
CA PHE A 71 -4.63 2.68 7.37
C PHE A 71 -4.24 3.90 6.56
N LYS A 72 -2.99 4.33 6.74
CA LYS A 72 -2.40 5.42 5.98
C LYS A 72 -1.29 4.87 5.09
N ALA A 73 -1.49 4.96 3.79
CA ALA A 73 -0.46 4.70 2.80
C ALA A 73 0.34 5.97 2.54
N ILE A 74 1.66 5.89 2.63
CA ILE A 74 2.57 7.04 2.56
C ILE A 74 3.50 6.84 1.37
N LEU A 75 3.48 7.77 0.41
CA LEU A 75 4.43 7.77 -0.70
C LEU A 75 5.80 8.15 -0.16
N VAL A 76 6.76 7.23 -0.28
CA VAL A 76 8.14 7.46 0.19
C VAL A 76 9.04 7.95 -0.93
N ASP A 77 8.75 7.54 -2.17
CA ASP A 77 9.32 8.06 -3.41
C ASP A 77 8.37 7.74 -4.60
N PRO A 78 8.64 8.20 -5.84
CA PRO A 78 7.73 7.95 -6.97
C PRO A 78 7.50 6.48 -7.34
N GLN A 79 8.39 5.58 -6.88
CA GLN A 79 8.37 4.14 -7.17
C GLN A 79 7.88 3.30 -5.99
N HIS A 80 7.70 3.90 -4.81
CA HIS A 80 7.31 3.17 -3.60
C HIS A 80 6.34 3.96 -2.72
N PHE A 81 5.37 3.25 -2.17
CA PHE A 81 4.64 3.70 -0.98
C PHE A 81 4.62 2.60 0.07
N LEU A 82 4.39 2.99 1.31
CA LEU A 82 4.41 2.10 2.46
C LEU A 82 3.10 2.22 3.22
N ILE A 83 2.57 1.11 3.69
CA ILE A 83 1.47 1.09 4.66
C ILE A 83 1.99 0.42 5.94
N PRO A 84 2.17 1.18 7.03
CA PRO A 84 2.59 0.60 8.29
C PRO A 84 1.48 -0.26 8.88
N GLU A 85 1.84 -1.35 9.55
CA GLU A 85 0.92 -2.18 10.33
C GLU A 85 -0.32 -2.65 9.54
N TRP A 86 -0.17 -2.85 8.23
CA TRP A 86 -1.25 -3.16 7.30
C TRP A 86 -1.70 -4.61 7.36
N ASP A 87 -0.74 -5.56 7.39
CA ASP A 87 -1.04 -6.97 7.12
C ASP A 87 -1.90 -7.59 8.22
N THR A 88 -3.22 -7.40 8.10
CA THR A 88 -4.24 -8.05 8.91
C THR A 88 -4.58 -9.42 8.33
N ASN A 89 -3.56 -10.24 8.04
CA ASN A 89 -3.63 -11.68 7.85
C ASN A 89 -4.92 -12.23 7.22
N ASP A 90 -5.15 -11.92 5.94
CA ASP A 90 -6.17 -12.56 5.10
C ASP A 90 -5.95 -14.08 4.98
N THR A 91 -4.74 -14.57 5.28
CA THR A 91 -4.39 -16.00 5.32
C THR A 91 -4.55 -16.66 6.70
N ARG A 92 -4.88 -15.90 7.75
CA ARG A 92 -4.99 -16.40 9.14
C ARG A 92 -6.24 -15.90 9.88
N ASN A 93 -7.34 -15.63 9.19
CA ASN A 93 -8.58 -15.13 9.80
C ASN A 93 -8.38 -13.89 10.70
N TYR A 94 -7.51 -12.94 10.30
CA TYR A 94 -7.20 -11.73 11.08
C TYR A 94 -6.45 -11.96 12.41
N GLU A 95 -5.87 -13.14 12.63
CA GLU A 95 -5.04 -13.43 13.80
C GLU A 95 -3.55 -13.28 13.49
N GLY A 96 -2.80 -12.61 14.37
CA GLY A 96 -1.34 -12.45 14.29
C GLY A 96 -0.88 -10.99 14.32
N PRO A 97 0.45 -10.77 14.28
CA PRO A 97 1.01 -9.43 14.33
C PRO A 97 0.75 -8.68 13.02
N ASP A 98 0.58 -7.37 13.13
CA ASP A 98 0.50 -6.46 11.99
C ASP A 98 1.90 -6.25 11.39
N TYR A 99 2.02 -6.33 10.07
CA TYR A 99 3.28 -6.08 9.36
C TYR A 99 3.19 -4.84 8.47
N ASP A 100 4.32 -4.16 8.31
CA ASP A 100 4.48 -3.12 7.30
C ASP A 100 4.47 -3.77 5.91
N VAL A 101 3.79 -3.13 4.95
CA VAL A 101 3.81 -3.55 3.54
C VAL A 101 4.38 -2.42 2.69
N VAL A 102 5.35 -2.76 1.83
CA VAL A 102 5.89 -1.84 0.83
C VAL A 102 5.30 -2.18 -0.52
N PHE A 103 4.60 -1.22 -1.11
CA PHE A 103 4.10 -1.29 -2.46
C PHE A 103 5.08 -0.63 -3.41
N SER A 104 5.52 -1.38 -4.42
CA SER A 104 6.49 -0.96 -5.42
C SER A 104 5.85 -0.92 -6.80
N ARG A 105 6.34 -0.05 -7.68
CA ARG A 105 5.99 -0.15 -9.11
C ARG A 105 6.50 -1.49 -9.68
N PRO A 106 5.76 -2.14 -10.59
CA PRO A 106 6.19 -3.41 -11.17
C PRO A 106 7.56 -3.29 -11.88
N GLY A 107 8.40 -4.30 -11.71
CA GLY A 107 9.73 -4.39 -12.31
C GLY A 107 10.85 -4.12 -11.31
N LEU A 108 11.76 -3.20 -11.64
CA LEU A 108 13.00 -3.02 -10.87
C LEU A 108 12.80 -2.49 -9.45
N ALA A 109 11.73 -1.72 -9.20
CA ALA A 109 11.50 -1.11 -7.89
C ALA A 109 11.27 -2.18 -6.80
N GLU A 110 10.64 -3.31 -7.14
CA GLU A 110 10.39 -4.43 -6.23
C GLU A 110 11.68 -4.93 -5.55
N LEU A 111 12.80 -4.91 -6.28
CA LEU A 111 14.11 -5.34 -5.78
C LEU A 111 14.67 -4.42 -4.67
N THR A 112 14.14 -3.20 -4.55
CA THR A 112 14.60 -2.19 -3.59
C THR A 112 13.64 -1.97 -2.41
N ALA A 113 12.47 -2.65 -2.40
CA ALA A 113 11.42 -2.46 -1.39
C ALA A 113 11.93 -2.59 0.05
N ARG A 114 12.76 -3.61 0.32
CA ARG A 114 13.34 -3.82 1.67
C ARG A 114 14.30 -2.69 2.08
N ALA A 115 15.13 -2.21 1.16
CA ALA A 115 16.04 -1.10 1.45
C ALA A 115 15.27 0.20 1.73
N VAL A 116 14.21 0.44 0.96
CA VAL A 116 13.28 1.57 1.17
C VAL A 116 12.61 1.48 2.54
N TRP A 117 12.13 0.30 2.94
CA TRP A 117 11.54 0.08 4.27
C TRP A 117 12.52 0.40 5.40
N HIS A 118 13.76 -0.12 5.34
CA HIS A 118 14.77 0.18 6.35
C HIS A 118 15.06 1.68 6.46
N LYS A 119 15.20 2.37 5.32
CA LYS A 119 15.40 3.82 5.29
C LYS A 119 14.22 4.59 5.88
N TYR A 120 13.00 4.12 5.66
CA TYR A 120 11.80 4.69 6.26
C TYR A 120 11.79 4.50 7.78
N ARG A 121 12.01 3.28 8.28
CA ARG A 121 11.99 2.95 9.71
C ARG A 121 13.08 3.66 10.52
N ALA A 122 14.25 3.88 9.92
CA ALA A 122 15.35 4.62 10.56
C ALA A 122 15.00 6.09 10.92
N LYS A 123 13.90 6.64 10.39
CA LYS A 123 13.43 7.99 10.75
C LYS A 123 12.63 8.02 12.06
N PHE A 124 12.24 6.86 12.58
CA PHE A 124 11.37 6.71 13.75
C PHE A 124 12.04 5.91 14.88
N SER A 125 13.33 5.59 14.72
CA SER A 125 14.19 4.92 15.70
C SER A 125 14.98 5.93 16.53
#